data_AF-A0A7X6AP76-F1
#
_entry.id   AF-A0A7X6AP76-F1
#
_cell.length_a   1.000
_cell.length_b   1.000
_cell.length_c   1.000
_cell.angle_alpha   90.00
_cell.angle_beta   90.00
_cell.angle_gamma   90.00
#
_symmetry.space_group_name_H-M   'P 1'
#
loop_
_entity.id
_entity.type
_entity.pdbx_description
1 polymer ?
#
loop_
_entity_poly.entity_id
_entity_poly.type
_entity_poly.pdbx_seq_one_letter_code
_entity_poly.pdbx_strand_id
1 'polypeptide(L)' 'ILDPKSQVVTGLTRNGTFMIENGEITGAVTNLRFTQSFVDALGPGRILGVGSDLRHADCEFGAGMVRAPSMRLAG' A
#
# COMPACT_ATOMS: atom_id res chain seq x y z
N ILE A 1 1.63 -9.67 11.81
CA ILE A 1 0.66 -8.81 12.54
C ILE A 1 1.22 -8.58 13.94
N LEU A 2 1.35 -7.33 14.37
CA LEU A 2 1.87 -6.96 15.70
C LEU A 2 0.75 -6.73 16.72
N ASP A 3 -0.36 -6.10 16.30
CA ASP A 3 -1.57 -5.95 17.11
C ASP A 3 -2.80 -6.36 16.28
N PRO A 4 -3.54 -7.41 16.67
CA PRO A 4 -4.72 -7.87 15.94
C PRO A 4 -5.88 -6.88 15.90
N LYS A 5 -6.00 -5.95 16.85
CA LYS A 5 -7.12 -4.98 16.83
C LYS A 5 -6.88 -3.88 15.81
N SER A 6 -5.72 -3.24 15.87
CA SER A 6 -5.34 -2.18 14.94
C SER A 6 -4.77 -2.71 13.62
N GLN A 7 -4.54 -4.02 13.48
CA GLN A 7 -3.92 -4.63 12.31
C GLN A 7 -2.62 -3.92 11.93
N VAL A 8 -1.75 -3.72 12.93
CA VAL A 8 -0.42 -3.16 12.68
C VAL A 8 0.45 -4.22 12.02
N VAL A 9 1.01 -3.88 10.86
CA VAL A 9 1.85 -4.77 10.05
C VAL A 9 3.16 -4.05 9.75
N THR A 10 4.27 -4.78 9.90
CA THR A 10 5.55 -4.36 9.34
C THR A 10 5.76 -5.03 7.99
N GLY A 11 5.91 -4.22 6.94
CA GLY A 11 6.06 -4.69 5.58
C GLY A 11 7.30 -4.12 4.89
N LEU A 12 7.65 -4.73 3.76
CA LEU A 12 8.68 -4.27 2.83
C LEU A 12 8.05 -4.16 1.45
N THR A 13 8.35 -3.09 0.72
CA THR A 13 7.96 -3.00 -0.69
C THR A 13 8.69 -4.06 -1.52
N ARG A 14 8.06 -4.49 -2.61
CA ARG A 14 8.60 -5.46 -3.59
C ARG A 14 8.32 -4.96 -5.01
N ASN A 15 9.07 -5.48 -5.97
CA ASN A 15 8.89 -5.23 -7.41
C ASN A 15 9.07 -3.75 -7.84
N GLY A 16 9.91 -3.01 -7.11
CA GLY A 16 10.22 -1.60 -7.39
C GLY A 16 9.49 -0.63 -6.49
N THR A 17 10.18 0.41 -6.05
CA THR A 17 9.62 1.55 -5.30
C THR A 17 10.08 2.82 -6.00
N PHE A 18 9.19 3.78 -6.18
CA PHE A 18 9.45 4.96 -7.00
C PHE A 18 9.06 6.22 -6.23
N MET A 19 9.89 7.25 -6.34
CA MET A 19 9.60 8.59 -5.82
C MET A 19 8.65 9.31 -6.76
N ILE A 20 7.67 10.02 -6.20
CA ILE A 20 6.75 10.88 -6.95
C ILE A 20 6.89 12.30 -6.41
N GLU A 21 7.25 13.24 -7.28
CA GLU A 21 7.34 14.66 -6.96
C GLU A 21 6.52 15.44 -7.99
N ASN A 22 5.66 16.36 -7.51
CA ASN A 22 4.77 17.15 -8.36
C ASN A 22 3.88 16.33 -9.33
N GLY A 23 3.56 15.08 -8.96
CA GLY A 23 2.74 14.18 -9.77
C GLY A 23 3.52 13.37 -10.82
N GLU A 24 4.84 13.48 -10.87
CA GLU A 24 5.70 12.74 -11.81
C GLU A 24 6.66 11.80 -11.07
N ILE A 25 7.00 10.67 -11.70
CA ILE A 25 8.00 9.75 -11.17
C ILE A 25 9.38 10.35 -11.42
N THR A 26 10.14 10.63 -10.35
CA THR A 26 11.47 11.27 -10.47
C THR A 26 12.64 10.30 -10.33
N GLY A 27 12.40 9.10 -9.78
CA GLY A 27 13.44 8.08 -9.70
C GLY A 27 12.99 6.81 -8.99
N ALA A 28 13.74 5.73 -9.23
CA ALA A 28 13.64 4.52 -8.41
C ALA A 28 14.33 4.74 -7.07
N VAL A 29 13.74 4.22 -6.00
CA VAL A 29 14.30 4.25 -4.64
C VAL A 29 14.46 2.83 -4.10
N THR A 30 15.22 2.71 -3.03
CA THR A 30 15.43 1.43 -2.33
C THR A 30 14.12 0.95 -1.69
N ASN A 31 14.10 -0.33 -1.28
CA ASN A 31 12.94 -0.91 -0.62
C ASN A 31 12.59 -0.14 0.66
N LEU A 32 11.32 0.25 0.78
CA LEU A 32 10.78 0.92 1.95
C LEU A 32 10.31 -0.11 2.97
N ARG A 33 10.84 -0.04 4.19
CA ARG A 33 10.28 -0.72 5.36
C ARG A 33 9.29 0.21 6.05
N PHE A 34 8.08 -0.28 6.28
CA PHE A 34 7.05 0.47 7.00
C PHE A 34 6.48 -0.37 8.15
N THR A 35 5.99 0.29 9.19
CA THR A 35 5.17 -0.30 10.24
C THR A 35 3.92 0.56 10.37
N GLN A 36 2.77 0.03 9.97
CA GLN A 36 1.54 0.82 9.83
C GLN A 36 0.31 0.00 10.22
N SER A 37 -0.68 0.65 10.83
CA SER A 37 -2.03 0.11 11.00
C SER A 37 -2.79 0.21 9.68
N PHE A 38 -3.27 -0.92 9.16
CA PHE A 38 -4.13 -0.93 7.96
C PHE A 38 -5.53 -0.41 8.22
N VAL A 39 -6.05 -0.60 9.44
CA VAL A 39 -7.35 -0.03 9.84
C VAL A 39 -7.30 1.49 9.79
N ASP A 40 -6.22 2.09 10.30
CA ASP A 40 -6.00 3.53 10.26
C ASP A 40 -5.72 4.01 8.83
N ALA A 41 -4.77 3.39 8.14
CA ALA A 41 -4.36 3.82 6.79
C ALA A 41 -5.49 3.77 5.75
N LEU A 42 -6.43 2.81 5.89
CA LEU A 42 -7.59 2.66 5.00
C LEU A 42 -8.88 3.25 5.61
N GLY A 43 -8.79 3.93 6.75
CA GLY A 43 -9.93 4.49 7.48
C GLY A 43 -10.60 5.68 6.76
N PRO A 44 -11.75 6.13 7.28
CA PRO A 44 -12.49 7.26 6.72
C PRO A 44 -11.62 8.52 6.56
N GLY A 45 -11.64 9.12 5.37
CA GLY A 45 -10.85 10.32 5.05
C GLY A 45 -9.35 10.09 4.82
N ARG A 46 -8.86 8.84 4.94
CA ARG A 46 -7.45 8.49 4.72
C ARG A 46 -7.15 8.00 3.30
N ILE A 47 -8.17 7.72 2.50
CA ILE A 47 -8.03 7.44 1.06
C ILE A 47 -8.27 8.72 0.26
N LEU A 48 -7.23 9.22 -0.40
CA LEU A 48 -7.27 10.43 -1.23
C LEU A 48 -7.67 10.13 -2.68
N GLY A 49 -7.57 8.87 -3.12
CA GLY A 49 -7.95 8.47 -4.48
C GLY A 49 -7.92 6.96 -4.67
N VAL A 50 -8.77 6.49 -5.58
CA VAL A 50 -8.89 5.08 -5.99
C VAL A 50 -8.81 5.01 -7.50
N GLY A 51 -7.89 4.20 -8.02
CA GLY A 51 -7.69 3.98 -9.45
C GLY A 51 -8.79 3.11 -10.07
N SER A 52 -8.94 3.19 -11.38
CA SER A 52 -9.84 2.33 -12.17
C SER A 52 -9.17 1.03 -12.63
N ASP A 53 -8.06 0.64 -12.01
CA ASP A 53 -7.12 -0.40 -12.42
C ASP A 53 -7.18 -1.66 -11.54
N LEU A 54 -8.38 -2.11 -11.21
CA LEU A 54 -8.60 -3.26 -10.32
C LEU A 54 -7.89 -4.52 -10.84
N ARG A 55 -6.90 -5.01 -10.08
CA ARG A 55 -6.09 -6.18 -10.44
C ARG A 55 -6.01 -7.19 -9.30
N HIS A 56 -5.62 -8.42 -9.62
CA HIS A 56 -5.21 -9.38 -8.61
C HIS A 56 -3.87 -8.92 -8.00
N ALA A 57 -3.83 -8.87 -6.68
CA ALA A 57 -2.62 -8.54 -5.93
C ALA A 57 -1.95 -9.84 -5.45
N ASP A 58 -0.63 -9.87 -5.58
CA ASP A 58 0.15 -10.89 -4.88
C ASP A 58 0.09 -10.60 -3.38
N CYS A 59 -0.33 -11.59 -2.61
CA CYS A 59 -0.44 -11.46 -1.17
C CYS A 59 0.07 -12.72 -0.47
N GLU A 60 0.37 -12.59 0.82
CA GLU A 60 0.83 -13.68 1.68
C GLU A 60 -0.23 -14.79 1.90
N PHE A 61 -1.47 -14.55 1.48
CA PHE A 61 -2.59 -15.50 1.58
C PHE A 61 -2.75 -16.39 0.34
N GLY A 62 -1.89 -16.23 -0.67
CA GLY A 62 -1.94 -16.99 -1.92
C GLY A 62 -2.21 -16.12 -3.15
N ALA A 63 -1.74 -16.59 -4.30
CA ALA A 63 -1.88 -15.86 -5.57
C ALA A 63 -3.37 -15.69 -5.93
N GLY A 64 -3.76 -14.48 -6.31
CA GLY A 64 -5.09 -14.19 -6.83
C GLY A 64 -6.23 -14.11 -5.81
N MET A 65 -5.96 -14.22 -4.50
CA MET A 65 -7.02 -14.17 -3.49
C MET A 65 -7.53 -12.74 -3.23
N VAL A 66 -6.66 -11.74 -3.38
CA VAL A 66 -7.01 -10.33 -3.16
C VAL A 66 -7.05 -9.61 -4.49
N ARG A 67 -8.14 -8.85 -4.72
CA ARG A 67 -8.21 -7.86 -5.79
C ARG A 67 -8.21 -6.47 -5.19
N ALA A 68 -7.32 -5.62 -5.67
CA ALA A 68 -7.21 -4.25 -5.22
C ALA A 68 -6.84 -3.33 -6.40
N PRO A 69 -7.43 -2.13 -6.50
CA PRO A 69 -6.96 -1.08 -7.39
C PRO A 69 -5.74 -0.38 -6.79
N SER A 70 -5.12 0.50 -7.56
CA SER A 70 -4.17 1.48 -7.01
C SER A 70 -4.90 2.44 -6.08
N MET A 71 -4.29 2.78 -4.95
CA MET A 71 -4.86 3.70 -3.95
C MET A 71 -3.82 4.73 -3.52
N ARG A 72 -4.26 5.98 -3.36
CA ARG A 72 -3.46 7.06 -2.77
C ARG A 72 -3.89 7.26 -1.32
N LEU A 73 -2.99 6.99 -0.39
CA LEU A 73 -3.22 7.17 1.04
C LEU A 73 -2.86 8.60 1.47
N ALA A 74 -3.52 9.08 2.52
CA ALA A 74 -3.11 10.24 3.28
C ALA A 74 -1.89 9.86 4.14
N GLY A 75 -0.87 10.73 4.15
CA GLY A 75 0.38 10.55 4.89
C GLY A 75 0.20 10.51 6.40
#